data_AF-B0NB22-F1
#
_entry.id   AF-B0NB22-F1
#
_cell.length_a   1.000
_cell.length_b   1.000
_cell.length_c   1.000
_cell.angle_alpha   90.00
_cell.angle_beta   90.00
_cell.angle_gamma   90.00
#
_symmetry.space_group_name_H-M   'P 1'
#
loop_
_entity.id
_entity.type
_entity.pdbx_description
1 polymer ?
#
loop_
_entity_poly.entity_id
_entity_poly.type
_entity_poly.pdbx_seq_one_letter_code
_entity_poly.pdbx_strand_id
1 'polypeptide(L)'
;MASSYVGGLSGAFIPVSEDKGMIDAVKMGALTMEKLEAMTCVCSVGLDMIAIPGKTKATTISGIIADEMAIGMVNQKTTAVRLIPVIGKDVGETAEFGGLLGYAPIMPVNEYDCSAFVNRQGRIPAPIHSFKN
;
A
#
# COMPACT_ATOMS: atom_id res chain seq x y z
N MET A 1 -28.45 -0.10 -3.04
CA MET A 1 -27.13 -0.72 -3.31
C MET A 1 -26.33 0.28 -4.12
N ALA A 2 -25.28 0.84 -3.53
CA ALA A 2 -24.61 2.04 -4.01
C ALA A 2 -23.62 1.73 -5.14
N SER A 3 -24.12 1.58 -6.37
CA SER A 3 -23.58 2.18 -7.60
C SER A 3 -24.10 1.43 -8.82
N SER A 4 -24.79 2.14 -9.71
CA SER A 4 -25.23 1.64 -11.02
C SER A 4 -24.10 1.69 -12.07
N TYR A 5 -22.91 2.18 -11.70
CA TYR A 5 -21.72 2.33 -12.53
C TYR A 5 -20.49 1.92 -11.71
N VAL A 6 -20.18 0.63 -11.70
CA VAL A 6 -18.93 0.12 -11.11
C VAL A 6 -17.77 0.47 -12.04
N GLY A 7 -16.81 1.26 -11.53
CA GLY A 7 -15.55 1.57 -12.19
C GLY A 7 -14.39 0.82 -11.53
N GLY A 8 -13.20 0.86 -12.13
CA GLY A 8 -12.01 0.13 -11.64
C GLY A 8 -11.56 0.50 -10.21
N LEU A 9 -12.06 1.58 -9.63
CA LEU A 9 -11.78 2.02 -8.25
C LEU A 9 -13.00 1.89 -7.31
N SER A 10 -14.05 1.16 -7.68
CA SER A 10 -15.24 0.95 -6.82
C SER A 10 -15.04 -0.10 -5.71
N GLY A 11 -13.79 -0.43 -5.38
CA GLY A 11 -13.43 -1.38 -4.30
C GLY A 11 -13.30 -0.71 -2.93
N ALA A 12 -12.98 -1.49 -1.90
CA ALA A 12 -12.77 -0.98 -0.55
C ALA A 12 -11.47 -0.17 -0.49
N PHE A 13 -11.56 1.15 -0.30
CA PHE A 13 -10.37 1.93 0.04
C PHE A 13 -9.89 1.56 1.45
N ILE A 14 -8.58 1.51 1.63
CA ILE A 14 -7.94 1.33 2.94
C ILE A 14 -7.17 2.61 3.31
N PRO A 15 -7.85 3.75 3.52
CA PRO A 15 -7.18 5.02 3.77
C PRO A 15 -6.81 5.11 5.24
N VAL A 16 -5.62 4.63 5.61
CA VAL A 16 -5.20 4.54 7.01
C VAL A 16 -5.29 5.89 7.73
N SER A 17 -5.07 7.02 7.04
CA SER A 17 -5.17 8.35 7.67
C SER A 17 -6.59 8.88 7.86
N GLU A 18 -7.59 8.30 7.18
CA GLU A 18 -8.96 8.83 7.09
C GLU A 18 -9.94 8.00 7.94
N ASP A 19 -9.64 6.74 8.24
CA ASP A 19 -10.48 5.85 9.06
C ASP A 19 -9.94 5.65 10.49
N LYS A 20 -10.72 6.06 11.48
CA LYS A 20 -10.33 5.95 12.90
C LYS A 20 -10.11 4.51 13.36
N GLY A 21 -10.93 3.56 12.89
CA GLY A 21 -10.80 2.16 13.26
C GLY A 21 -9.51 1.54 12.73
N MET A 22 -9.11 1.90 11.50
CA MET A 22 -7.83 1.52 10.92
C MET A 22 -6.66 2.14 11.68
N ILE A 23 -6.73 3.42 12.04
CA ILE A 23 -5.71 4.08 12.87
C ILE A 23 -5.51 3.34 14.20
N ASP A 24 -6.60 3.03 14.90
CA ASP A 24 -6.55 2.33 16.18
C ASP A 24 -5.98 0.89 16.01
N ALA A 25 -6.37 0.19 14.95
CA ALA A 25 -5.86 -1.13 14.60
C ALA A 25 -4.35 -1.13 14.26
N VAL A 26 -3.85 -0.09 13.57
CA VAL A 26 -2.42 0.09 13.32
C VAL A 26 -1.67 0.37 14.62
N LYS A 27 -2.18 1.29 15.45
CA LYS A 27 -1.55 1.65 16.74
C LYS A 27 -1.40 0.47 17.69
N MET A 28 -2.39 -0.43 17.73
CA MET A 28 -2.33 -1.65 18.54
C MET A 28 -1.58 -2.81 17.85
N GLY A 29 -1.04 -2.60 16.65
CA GLY A 29 -0.29 -3.61 15.89
C GLY A 29 -1.13 -4.72 15.26
N ALA A 30 -2.46 -4.58 15.25
CA ALA A 30 -3.36 -5.54 14.60
C ALA A 30 -3.36 -5.41 13.07
N LEU A 31 -3.05 -4.21 12.57
CA LEU A 31 -2.98 -3.91 11.14
C LEU A 31 -1.54 -3.53 10.75
N THR A 32 -0.85 -4.46 10.08
CA THR A 32 0.53 -4.27 9.59
C THR A 32 0.54 -3.97 8.09
N MET A 33 1.68 -3.51 7.57
CA MET A 33 1.86 -3.23 6.13
C MET A 33 1.54 -4.46 5.28
N GLU A 34 2.05 -5.63 5.67
CA GLU A 34 1.84 -6.89 4.96
C GLU A 34 0.38 -7.35 5.06
N LYS A 35 -0.31 -7.01 6.17
CA LYS A 35 -1.74 -7.28 6.30
C LYS A 35 -2.56 -6.38 5.37
N LEU A 36 -2.15 -5.13 5.19
CA LEU A 36 -2.75 -4.23 4.22
C LEU A 36 -2.57 -4.76 2.80
N GLU A 37 -1.34 -5.11 2.39
CA GLU A 37 -1.04 -5.77 1.10
C GLU A 37 -1.85 -7.07 0.92
N ALA A 38 -1.97 -7.89 1.95
CA ALA A 38 -2.79 -9.10 1.87
C ALA A 38 -4.28 -8.78 1.60
N MET A 39 -4.82 -7.65 2.08
CA MET A 39 -6.19 -7.25 1.77
C MET A 39 -6.35 -6.69 0.35
N THR A 40 -5.29 -6.12 -0.22
CA THR A 40 -5.29 -5.66 -1.61
C THR A 40 -5.42 -6.81 -2.59
N CYS A 41 -5.10 -8.06 -2.22
CA CYS A 41 -5.29 -9.20 -3.12
C CYS A 41 -6.77 -9.51 -3.43
N VAL A 42 -7.71 -9.15 -2.55
CA VAL A 42 -9.15 -9.45 -2.70
C VAL A 42 -9.95 -8.22 -3.11
N CYS A 43 -10.29 -7.34 -2.17
CA CYS A 43 -11.36 -6.35 -2.33
C CYS A 43 -10.85 -4.90 -2.40
N SER A 44 -9.63 -4.64 -1.96
CA SER A 44 -9.11 -3.28 -1.94
C SER A 44 -8.52 -2.84 -3.27
N VAL A 45 -8.55 -1.53 -3.51
CA VAL A 45 -7.94 -0.83 -4.64
C VAL A 45 -6.45 -0.56 -4.44
N GLY A 46 -5.84 -1.04 -3.34
CA GLY A 46 -4.42 -0.97 -3.07
C GLY A 46 -4.08 -0.30 -1.74
N LEU A 47 -2.82 0.10 -1.60
CA LEU A 47 -2.29 0.78 -0.42
C LEU A 47 -2.58 2.28 -0.50
N ASP A 48 -3.35 2.83 0.44
CA ASP A 48 -3.79 4.23 0.38
C ASP A 48 -3.56 5.00 1.69
N MET A 49 -3.08 6.25 1.59
CA MET A 49 -2.76 7.13 2.73
C MET A 49 -1.92 6.49 3.84
N ILE A 50 -0.91 5.71 3.47
CA ILE A 50 -0.05 5.07 4.46
C ILE A 50 1.17 5.95 4.69
N ALA A 51 1.31 6.45 5.93
CA ALA A 51 2.49 7.16 6.38
C ALA A 51 3.61 6.17 6.70
N ILE A 52 4.80 6.39 6.12
CA ILE A 52 6.00 5.56 6.32
C ILE A 52 7.16 6.44 6.82
N PRO A 53 8.23 5.86 7.41
CA PRO A 53 9.37 6.63 7.90
C PRO A 53 9.97 7.49 6.80
N GLY A 54 10.30 8.74 7.11
CA GLY A 54 10.89 9.65 6.13
C GLY A 54 12.25 9.20 5.60
N LYS A 55 12.95 8.33 6.36
CA LYS A 55 14.22 7.71 5.98
C LYS A 55 14.08 6.55 4.98
N THR A 56 12.87 6.15 4.62
CA THR A 56 12.64 5.00 3.73
C THR A 56 13.28 5.24 2.37
N LYS A 57 14.13 4.31 1.94
CA LYS A 57 14.86 4.41 0.67
C LYS A 57 13.90 4.35 -0.51
N ALA A 58 14.22 5.07 -1.57
CA ALA A 58 13.48 5.00 -2.84
C ALA A 58 13.37 3.54 -3.36
N THR A 59 14.42 2.72 -3.18
CA THR A 59 14.39 1.30 -3.55
C THR A 59 13.33 0.52 -2.79
N THR A 60 13.18 0.75 -1.48
CA THR A 60 12.15 0.11 -0.65
C THR A 60 10.74 0.53 -1.11
N ILE A 61 10.54 1.83 -1.38
CA ILE A 61 9.27 2.35 -1.93
C ILE A 61 8.96 1.70 -3.29
N SER A 62 9.96 1.59 -4.19
CA SER A 62 9.81 0.90 -5.46
C SER A 62 9.49 -0.58 -5.31
N GLY A 63 10.05 -1.24 -4.29
CA GLY A 63 9.71 -2.62 -3.94
C GLY A 63 8.24 -2.78 -3.59
N ILE A 64 7.73 -1.96 -2.68
CA ILE A 64 6.31 -1.98 -2.27
C ILE A 64 5.40 -1.73 -3.49
N ILE A 65 5.75 -0.77 -4.36
CA ILE A 65 5.00 -0.53 -5.60
C ILE A 65 5.02 -1.76 -6.51
N ALA A 66 6.17 -2.44 -6.63
CA ALA A 66 6.29 -3.64 -7.44
C ALA A 66 5.43 -4.80 -6.91
N ASP A 67 5.33 -4.96 -5.58
CA ASP A 67 4.49 -5.98 -4.95
C ASP A 67 3.00 -5.73 -5.25
N GLU A 68 2.52 -4.50 -5.07
CA GLU A 68 1.14 -4.12 -5.40
C GLU A 68 0.83 -4.20 -6.89
N MET A 69 1.80 -3.87 -7.75
CA MET A 69 1.69 -4.08 -9.20
C MET A 69 1.58 -5.57 -9.54
N ALA A 70 2.35 -6.44 -8.86
CA ALA A 70 2.29 -7.89 -9.09
C ALA A 70 0.93 -8.46 -8.68
N ILE A 71 0.40 -8.05 -7.52
CA ILE A 71 -0.95 -8.41 -7.06
C ILE A 71 -1.99 -7.99 -8.10
N GLY A 72 -1.94 -6.73 -8.56
CA GLY A 72 -2.86 -6.21 -9.57
C GLY A 72 -2.79 -6.96 -10.89
N MET A 73 -1.57 -7.15 -11.41
CA MET A 73 -1.29 -7.83 -12.67
C MET A 73 -1.77 -9.29 -12.65
N VAL A 74 -1.46 -10.05 -11.60
CA VAL A 74 -1.80 -11.48 -11.52
C VAL A 74 -3.30 -11.69 -11.33
N ASN A 75 -3.94 -10.84 -10.52
CA ASN A 75 -5.36 -10.95 -10.20
C ASN A 75 -6.28 -10.20 -11.17
N GLN A 76 -5.72 -9.64 -12.26
CA GLN A 76 -6.47 -8.84 -13.24
C GLN A 76 -7.30 -7.73 -12.59
N LYS A 77 -6.71 -7.06 -11.59
CA LYS A 77 -7.37 -6.02 -10.82
C LYS A 77 -6.56 -4.73 -10.84
N THR A 78 -7.27 -3.62 -10.72
CA THR A 78 -6.65 -2.33 -10.51
C THR A 78 -6.16 -2.23 -9.07
N THR A 79 -4.87 -1.95 -8.91
CA THR A 79 -4.24 -1.60 -7.64
C THR A 79 -3.60 -0.21 -7.75
N ALA A 80 -3.40 0.44 -6.62
CA ALA A 80 -2.78 1.75 -6.50
C ALA A 80 -1.92 1.79 -5.23
N VAL A 81 -0.93 2.68 -5.24
CA VAL A 81 -0.05 2.89 -4.08
C VAL A 81 0.07 4.38 -3.81
N ARG A 82 -0.40 4.81 -2.63
CA ARG A 82 -0.19 6.15 -2.07
C ARG A 82 0.51 6.02 -0.73
N LEU A 83 1.83 6.02 -0.76
CA LEU A 83 2.69 6.09 0.42
C LEU A 83 3.14 7.53 0.67
N ILE A 84 3.27 7.89 1.94
CA ILE A 84 3.69 9.22 2.38
C ILE A 84 4.94 9.06 3.25
N PRO A 85 6.15 9.20 2.70
CA PRO A 85 7.37 9.29 3.48
C PRO A 85 7.36 10.59 4.29
N VAL A 86 7.31 10.48 5.61
CA VAL A 86 7.18 11.64 6.50
C VAL A 86 8.58 12.12 6.90
N ILE A 87 9.12 13.06 6.13
CA ILE A 87 10.50 13.55 6.30
C ILE A 87 10.75 14.06 7.71
N GLY A 88 11.84 13.61 8.33
CA GLY A 88 12.22 13.98 9.68
C GLY A 88 11.49 13.24 10.80
N LYS A 89 10.58 12.31 10.47
CA LYS A 89 9.85 11.47 11.44
C LYS A 89 10.06 9.98 11.20
N ASP A 90 9.89 9.19 12.26
CA ASP A 90 10.08 7.74 12.28
C ASP A 90 8.92 6.99 12.96
N VAL A 91 9.01 5.66 13.00
CA VAL A 91 8.02 4.77 13.63
C VAL A 91 7.78 5.17 15.09
N GLY A 92 6.51 5.22 15.51
CA GLY A 92 6.09 5.68 16.83
C GLY A 92 5.63 7.15 16.83
N GLU A 93 5.94 7.91 15.79
CA GLU A 93 5.38 9.24 15.57
C GLU A 93 4.13 9.20 14.68
N THR A 94 3.51 10.36 14.50
CA THR A 94 2.29 10.55 13.71
C THR A 94 2.47 11.68 12.70
N ALA A 95 1.96 11.49 11.49
CA ALA A 95 1.81 12.52 10.48
C ALA A 95 0.45 13.19 10.62
N GLU A 96 0.43 14.53 10.67
CA GLU A 96 -0.82 15.29 10.62
C GLU A 96 -0.95 15.93 9.24
N PHE A 97 -2.04 15.58 8.54
CA PHE A 97 -2.36 16.13 7.23
C PHE A 97 -3.43 17.23 7.32
N GLY A 98 -4.23 17.20 8.39
CA GLY A 98 -5.28 18.18 8.65
C GLY A 98 -6.50 18.03 7.73
N GLY A 99 -7.58 18.73 8.08
CA GLY A 99 -8.83 18.72 7.32
C GLY A 99 -9.39 17.32 7.13
N LEU A 100 -9.79 16.99 5.90
CA LEU A 100 -10.38 15.70 5.54
C LEU A 100 -9.36 14.55 5.47
N LEU A 101 -8.07 14.86 5.32
CA LEU A 101 -7.01 13.85 5.20
C LEU A 101 -6.54 13.30 6.56
N GLY A 102 -7.01 13.91 7.66
CA GLY A 102 -6.81 13.40 9.02
C GLY A 102 -5.35 13.35 9.46
N TYR A 103 -5.00 12.24 10.11
CA TYR A 103 -3.66 11.96 10.61
C TYR A 103 -3.37 10.47 10.49
N ALA A 104 -2.11 10.08 10.34
CA ALA A 104 -1.72 8.68 10.26
C ALA A 104 -0.54 8.36 11.18
N PRO A 105 -0.60 7.26 11.96
CA PRO A 105 0.58 6.73 12.63
C PRO A 105 1.61 6.28 11.57
N ILE A 106 2.89 6.54 11.83
CA ILE A 106 3.97 6.11 10.93
C ILE A 106 4.14 4.60 11.06
N MET A 107 3.84 3.87 9.99
CA MET A 107 3.90 2.42 9.93
C MET A 107 5.32 1.95 9.63
N PRO A 108 5.84 0.92 10.32
CA PRO A 108 7.11 0.33 9.96
C PRO A 108 7.05 -0.27 8.55
N VAL A 109 8.18 -0.20 7.85
CA VAL A 109 8.40 -0.88 6.56
C VAL A 109 9.56 -1.85 6.71
N ASN A 110 9.61 -2.86 5.85
CA ASN A 110 10.70 -3.83 5.85
C ASN A 110 12.05 -3.15 5.55
N GLU A 111 13.04 -3.34 6.43
CA GLU A 111 14.38 -2.73 6.33
C GLU A 111 15.38 -3.54 5.50
N TYR A 112 15.03 -4.76 5.09
CA TYR A 112 15.89 -5.59 4.24
C TYR A 112 16.03 -5.00 2.84
N ASP A 113 17.21 -5.17 2.25
CA ASP A 113 17.54 -4.55 0.97
C ASP A 113 16.88 -5.29 -0.22
N CYS A 114 16.20 -4.53 -1.06
CA CYS A 114 15.63 -5.00 -2.33
C CYS A 114 16.26 -4.31 -3.55
N SER A 115 17.39 -3.60 -3.38
CA SER A 115 18.01 -2.79 -4.43
C SER A 115 18.43 -3.62 -5.63
N ALA A 116 18.90 -4.85 -5.41
CA ALA A 116 19.26 -5.78 -6.48
C ALA A 116 18.07 -6.12 -7.40
N PHE A 117 16.86 -6.24 -6.84
CA PHE A 117 15.64 -6.51 -7.61
C PHE A 117 15.19 -5.27 -8.38
N VAL A 118 15.03 -4.14 -7.69
CA VAL A 118 14.53 -2.89 -8.29
C VAL A 118 15.45 -2.37 -9.39
N ASN A 119 16.77 -2.49 -9.21
CA ASN A 119 17.75 -2.03 -10.18
C ASN A 119 17.97 -3.00 -11.36
N ARG A 120 17.31 -4.17 -11.39
CA ARG A 120 17.43 -5.11 -12.50
C ARG A 120 16.88 -4.52 -13.82
N GLN A 121 15.97 -3.54 -13.72
CA GLN A 121 15.33 -2.87 -14.85
C GLN A 121 14.67 -3.86 -15.84
N GLY A 122 14.23 -3.36 -16.99
CA GLY A 122 13.58 -4.16 -18.02
C GLY A 122 12.06 -4.26 -17.85
N ARG A 123 11.48 -5.38 -18.31
CA ARG A 123 10.03 -5.57 -18.39
C ARG A 123 9.64 -6.91 -17.76
N ILE A 124 8.74 -6.87 -16.79
CA ILE A 124 8.08 -8.07 -16.29
C ILE A 124 7.08 -8.53 -17.36
N PRO A 125 7.18 -9.76 -17.88
CA PRO A 125 6.28 -10.26 -18.91
C PRO A 125 4.87 -10.45 -18.35
N ALA A 126 3.87 -10.41 -19.24
CA ALA A 126 2.49 -10.67 -18.86
C ALA A 126 2.33 -12.11 -18.32
N PRO A 127 1.48 -12.33 -17.31
CA PRO A 127 1.27 -13.66 -16.75
C PRO A 127 0.61 -14.59 -17.77
N ILE A 128 1.08 -15.84 -17.84
CA ILE A 128 0.53 -16.85 -18.75
C ILE A 128 -0.82 -17.34 -18.21
N HIS A 129 -1.90 -17.01 -18.92
CA HIS A 129 -3.26 -17.36 -18.49
C HIS A 129 -3.58 -18.87 -18.56
N SER A 130 -2.82 -19.66 -19.32
CA SER A 130 -3.08 -21.08 -19.56
C SER A 130 -2.62 -22.02 -18.42
N PHE A 131 -1.81 -21.54 -17.47
CA PHE A 131 -1.33 -22.33 -16.31
C PHE A 131 -1.94 -21.82 -15.01
N LYS A 132 -3.26 -21.58 -15.00
CA LYS A 132 -4.01 -21.36 -13.76
C LYS A 132 -4.53 -22.73 -13.31
N ASN A 133 -3.94 -23.30 -12.24
CA ASN A 133 -4.44 -24.50 -11.59
C ASN A 133 -5.77 -24.23 -10.89
#